data_AF-A0A9P4PBT5-F1
#
_entry.id   AF-A0A9P4PBT5-F1
#
_cell.length_a   1.000
_cell.length_b   1.000
_cell.length_c   1.000
_cell.angle_alpha   90.00
_cell.angle_beta   90.00
_cell.angle_gamma   90.00
#
_symmetry.space_group_name_H-M   'P 1'
#
loop_
_entity.id
_entity.type
_entity.pdbx_description
1 polymer ?
#
loop_
_entity_poly.entity_id
_entity_poly.type
_entity_poly.pdbx_seq_one_letter_code
_entity_poly.pdbx_strand_id
1 'polypeptide(L)'
;MTITEAPSSAPRADIHIRFMSLGPTEDVYAFTNMIADGLALSSGLINITFNDNFAWKDDRLFNYTAVHEIGHALGLSHSKVEEAIMFPFFEGDIHPIHPDDQAGIHSIYGWKNPRWSKIDSNVASKGVIQISSASGAISTLDGLYQLRSTGQILRYNPAGTWTSVDNNKDTIQITGSNNFLYQRHTDGTIWKLTAGSSTWQQIAPVSSNVLDISAAADQVYMRRKDGWVARYSSSGQTWLTVAQPSAPTSRQLAASDSATLWNLLANGDLVRSEYPYASDGWQVVDSNPSNIAIAVGGEEVYKLQSDGSVVWLDSTECPLHR
;
A
#
# COMPACT_ATOMS: atom_id res chain seq x y z
N MET A 1 -7.68 23.45 -5.62
CA MET A 1 -7.55 24.23 -4.39
C MET A 1 -7.58 25.69 -4.80
N THR A 2 -8.27 26.54 -4.07
CA THR A 2 -8.29 28.00 -4.27
C THR A 2 -7.79 28.62 -2.99
N ILE A 3 -6.75 29.44 -3.06
CA ILE A 3 -6.26 30.22 -1.91
C ILE A 3 -7.15 31.45 -1.85
N THR A 4 -7.84 31.63 -0.73
CA THR A 4 -8.66 32.80 -0.44
C THR A 4 -8.19 33.40 0.87
N GLU A 5 -8.19 34.73 0.95
CA GLU A 5 -7.93 35.41 2.22
C GLU A 5 -8.88 34.87 3.29
N ALA A 6 -8.33 34.57 4.47
CA ALA A 6 -9.14 34.11 5.59
C ALA A 6 -10.09 35.24 6.00
N PRO A 7 -11.39 34.97 6.23
CA PRO A 7 -12.29 36.00 6.69
C PRO A 7 -11.83 36.52 8.05
N SER A 8 -12.10 37.79 8.37
CA SER A 8 -11.74 38.38 9.66
C SER A 8 -12.36 37.67 10.88
N SER A 9 -13.39 36.86 10.65
CA SER A 9 -14.04 36.00 11.65
C SER A 9 -13.39 34.62 11.79
N ALA A 10 -12.43 34.25 10.95
CA ALA A 10 -11.71 33.00 11.08
C ALA A 10 -10.87 33.03 12.36
N PRO A 11 -10.98 32.02 13.24
CA PRO A 11 -10.20 31.98 14.47
C PRO A 11 -8.69 31.83 14.21
N ARG A 12 -8.30 31.31 13.04
CA ARG A 12 -6.91 31.14 12.59
C ARG A 12 -6.86 30.97 11.07
N ALA A 13 -5.83 31.49 10.41
CA ALA A 13 -5.52 31.16 9.01
C ALA A 13 -4.70 29.86 8.95
N ASP A 14 -4.85 29.06 7.89
CA ASP A 14 -4.09 27.82 7.72
C ASP A 14 -2.60 28.08 7.43
N ILE A 15 -2.33 29.09 6.61
CA ILE A 15 -0.99 29.57 6.24
C ILE A 15 -0.91 31.06 6.57
N HIS A 16 0.10 31.45 7.33
CA HIS A 16 0.40 32.86 7.61
C HIS A 16 1.51 33.33 6.69
N ILE A 17 1.24 34.38 5.93
CA ILE A 17 2.23 35.04 5.09
C ILE A 17 2.58 36.38 5.73
N ARG A 18 3.86 36.61 5.97
CA ARG A 18 4.35 37.86 6.57
C ARG A 18 5.63 38.36 5.93
N PHE A 19 5.84 39.66 6.12
CA PHE A 19 6.97 40.44 5.68
C PHE A 19 7.65 40.98 6.94
N MET A 20 8.94 40.69 7.13
CA MET A 20 9.72 41.22 8.25
C MET A 20 11.21 41.25 7.92
N SER A 21 11.96 42.14 8.59
CA SER A 21 13.42 42.14 8.49
C SER A 21 14.00 40.89 9.16
N LEU A 22 14.88 40.18 8.46
CA LEU A 22 15.65 39.04 9.03
C LEU A 22 17.03 39.45 9.56
N GLY A 23 17.34 40.74 9.55
CA GLY A 23 18.65 41.27 9.94
C GLY A 23 19.55 41.57 8.75
N PRO A 24 20.48 42.54 8.87
CA PRO A 24 21.21 43.11 7.74
C PRO A 24 22.25 42.18 7.12
N THR A 25 22.58 41.07 7.77
CA THR A 25 23.58 40.09 7.32
C THR A 25 22.96 38.83 6.70
N GLU A 26 21.63 38.70 6.75
CA GLU A 26 20.93 37.53 6.22
C GLU A 26 20.67 37.69 4.73
N ASP A 27 21.13 36.74 3.92
CA ASP A 27 20.99 36.71 2.46
C ASP A 27 19.82 35.84 1.97
N VAL A 28 19.12 35.18 2.90
CA VAL A 28 17.93 34.39 2.61
C VAL A 28 16.76 35.29 2.20
N TYR A 29 16.18 35.03 1.03
CA TYR A 29 15.03 35.78 0.49
C TYR A 29 13.76 35.53 1.30
N ALA A 30 13.46 34.28 1.61
CA ALA A 30 12.31 33.87 2.41
C ALA A 30 12.57 32.49 3.02
N PHE A 31 11.72 32.10 3.97
CA PHE A 31 11.70 30.72 4.46
C PHE A 31 10.29 30.32 4.90
N THR A 32 10.05 29.01 4.87
CA THR A 32 8.83 28.38 5.36
C THR A 32 9.12 27.54 6.60
N ASN A 33 8.43 27.86 7.68
CA ASN A 33 8.46 27.07 8.90
C ASN A 33 7.14 26.32 9.08
N MET A 34 7.23 25.02 9.28
CA MET A 34 6.10 24.14 9.60
C MET A 34 6.34 23.51 10.97
N ILE A 35 5.42 23.71 11.92
CA ILE A 35 5.44 22.98 13.18
C ILE A 35 4.52 21.77 13.01
N ALA A 36 5.12 20.57 12.99
CA ALA A 36 4.40 19.31 12.98
C ALA A 36 4.43 18.70 14.39
N ASP A 37 3.27 18.26 14.90
CA ASP A 37 3.17 17.54 16.18
C ASP A 37 3.44 16.03 16.04
N GLY A 38 3.88 15.61 14.85
CA GLY A 38 4.19 14.21 14.53
C GLY A 38 2.97 13.38 14.08
N LEU A 39 1.74 13.92 14.15
CA LEU A 39 0.51 13.21 13.76
C LEU A 39 -0.29 13.97 12.69
N ALA A 40 -0.21 15.31 12.66
CA ALA A 40 -0.79 16.14 11.62
C ALA A 40 -0.03 17.46 11.43
N LEU A 41 -0.24 18.09 10.27
CA LEU A 41 0.02 19.52 10.12
C LEU A 41 -1.16 20.26 10.77
N SER A 42 -1.01 20.71 12.02
CA SER A 42 -2.09 21.42 12.72
C SER A 42 -2.37 22.76 12.03
N SER A 43 -3.64 23.06 11.73
CA SER A 43 -4.08 24.31 11.07
C SER A 43 -3.49 25.53 11.78
N GLY A 44 -2.81 26.39 10.99
CA GLY A 44 -2.21 27.67 11.40
C GLY A 44 -0.81 27.62 11.99
N LEU A 45 -0.10 26.51 11.84
CA LEU A 45 1.31 26.37 12.21
C LEU A 45 2.28 26.45 11.01
N ILE A 46 1.79 26.85 9.84
CA ILE A 46 2.61 27.09 8.65
C ILE A 46 2.83 28.60 8.49
N ASN A 47 4.09 29.02 8.48
CA ASN A 47 4.49 30.42 8.32
C ASN A 47 5.43 30.56 7.13
N ILE A 48 5.04 31.38 6.16
CA ILE A 48 5.91 31.86 5.09
C ILE A 48 6.38 33.27 5.47
N THR A 49 7.69 33.45 5.62
CA THR A 49 8.29 34.73 6.00
C THR A 49 9.17 35.26 4.87
N PHE A 50 8.79 36.40 4.29
CA PHE A 50 9.61 37.13 3.33
C PHE A 50 10.50 38.14 4.05
N ASN A 51 11.75 38.24 3.60
CA ASN A 51 12.74 39.16 4.17
C ASN A 51 12.58 40.58 3.60
N ASP A 52 12.15 41.52 4.44
CA ASP A 52 11.90 42.93 4.06
C ASP A 52 13.17 43.74 3.81
N ASN A 53 14.34 43.15 4.04
CA ASN A 53 15.60 43.77 3.65
C ASN A 53 15.76 43.80 2.11
N PHE A 54 15.03 42.94 1.40
CA PHE A 54 14.95 42.98 -0.06
C PHE A 54 13.83 43.91 -0.49
N ALA A 55 14.10 44.71 -1.53
CA ALA A 55 13.15 45.70 -2.02
C ALA A 55 12.00 45.09 -2.85
N TRP A 56 12.05 43.79 -3.17
CA TRP A 56 11.07 43.04 -3.97
C TRP A 56 10.61 43.77 -5.25
N LYS A 57 11.54 44.49 -5.90
CA LYS A 57 11.26 45.30 -7.10
C LYS A 57 11.25 44.50 -8.40
N ASP A 58 11.82 43.29 -8.39
CA ASP A 58 11.78 42.38 -9.51
C ASP A 58 10.65 41.37 -9.27
N ASP A 59 9.58 41.51 -10.06
CA ASP A 59 8.41 40.62 -10.00
C ASP A 59 8.81 39.15 -10.23
N ARG A 60 9.90 38.88 -10.96
CA ARG A 60 10.39 37.51 -11.20
C ARG A 60 10.93 36.89 -9.93
N LEU A 61 11.78 37.63 -9.21
CA LEU A 61 12.32 37.20 -7.92
C LEU A 61 11.19 36.96 -6.92
N PHE A 62 10.30 37.94 -6.76
CA PHE A 62 9.20 37.82 -5.80
C PHE A 62 8.28 36.63 -6.13
N ASN A 63 7.88 36.49 -7.39
CA ASN A 63 6.99 35.40 -7.81
C ASN A 63 7.66 34.03 -7.63
N TYR A 64 8.91 33.87 -8.09
CA TYR A 64 9.65 32.62 -7.92
C TYR A 64 9.75 32.23 -6.44
N THR A 65 10.25 33.14 -5.59
CA THR A 65 10.39 32.88 -4.15
C THR A 65 9.04 32.59 -3.51
N ALA A 66 7.98 33.34 -3.85
CA ALA A 66 6.67 33.12 -3.26
C ALA A 66 6.08 31.75 -3.62
N VAL A 67 6.19 31.32 -4.88
CA VAL A 67 5.69 30.01 -5.29
C VAL A 67 6.54 28.89 -4.69
N HIS A 68 7.86 29.07 -4.58
CA HIS A 68 8.79 28.14 -3.92
C HIS A 68 8.40 27.91 -2.45
N GLU A 69 8.20 28.99 -1.69
CA GLU A 69 7.78 28.90 -0.28
C GLU A 69 6.38 28.31 -0.11
N ILE A 70 5.45 28.62 -1.03
CA ILE A 70 4.14 27.96 -1.05
C ILE A 70 4.32 26.45 -1.29
N GLY A 71 5.27 26.02 -2.13
CA GLY A 71 5.60 24.61 -2.32
C GLY A 71 6.04 23.94 -1.02
N HIS A 72 6.92 24.57 -0.24
CA HIS A 72 7.27 24.10 1.09
C HIS A 72 6.08 24.06 2.05
N ALA A 73 5.22 25.09 2.03
CA ALA A 73 4.01 25.11 2.85
C ALA A 73 3.04 23.97 2.52
N LEU A 74 3.09 23.47 1.28
CA LEU A 74 2.36 22.29 0.82
C LEU A 74 3.13 20.97 1.02
N GLY A 75 4.28 20.99 1.71
CA GLY A 75 5.05 19.81 2.08
C GLY A 75 6.09 19.36 1.04
N LEU A 76 6.35 20.13 -0.02
CA LEU A 76 7.41 19.81 -0.97
C LEU A 76 8.79 20.09 -0.37
N SER A 77 9.74 19.21 -0.66
CA SER A 77 11.17 19.43 -0.38
C SER A 77 11.87 20.02 -1.59
N HIS A 78 13.11 20.49 -1.41
CA HIS A 78 13.92 20.96 -2.53
C HIS A 78 14.07 19.90 -3.62
N SER A 79 13.94 20.33 -4.87
CA SER A 79 14.27 19.53 -6.05
C SER A 79 15.75 19.61 -6.37
N LYS A 80 16.25 18.58 -7.07
CA LYS A 80 17.57 18.58 -7.70
C LYS A 80 17.50 18.97 -9.18
N VAL A 81 16.31 19.21 -9.73
CA VAL A 81 16.10 19.64 -11.11
C VAL A 81 16.13 21.15 -11.13
N GLU A 82 17.10 21.74 -11.84
CA GLU A 82 17.34 23.19 -11.88
C GLU A 82 16.13 23.96 -12.42
N GLU A 83 15.42 23.37 -13.38
CA GLU A 83 14.23 23.95 -14.00
C GLU A 83 12.95 23.83 -13.14
N ALA A 84 13.02 23.19 -11.98
CA ALA A 84 11.89 23.08 -11.05
C ALA A 84 11.71 24.35 -10.22
N ILE A 85 10.47 24.65 -9.84
CA ILE A 85 10.21 25.75 -8.89
C ILE A 85 10.81 25.41 -7.54
N MET A 86 10.80 24.13 -7.14
CA MET A 86 11.39 23.68 -5.88
C MET A 86 12.93 23.59 -5.90
N PHE A 87 13.62 24.02 -6.97
CA PHE A 87 15.08 24.16 -6.93
C PHE A 87 15.48 25.27 -5.92
N PRO A 88 16.48 25.06 -5.04
CA PRO A 88 16.75 26.00 -3.93
C PRO A 88 17.37 27.35 -4.32
N PHE A 89 17.70 27.57 -5.60
CA PHE A 89 18.38 28.79 -6.04
C PHE A 89 17.61 29.49 -7.15
N PHE A 90 17.39 30.80 -7.00
CA PHE A 90 16.80 31.63 -8.05
C PHE A 90 17.87 32.00 -9.10
N GLU A 91 17.64 31.60 -10.35
CA GLU A 91 18.59 31.80 -11.45
C GLU A 91 18.25 32.98 -12.37
N GLY A 92 17.20 33.75 -12.06
CA GLY A 92 16.84 34.97 -12.80
C GLY A 92 15.59 34.86 -13.68
N ASP A 93 15.04 33.65 -13.85
CA ASP A 93 13.87 33.37 -14.67
C ASP A 93 12.69 32.82 -13.86
N ILE A 94 11.47 33.07 -14.34
CA ILE A 94 10.26 32.43 -13.80
C ILE A 94 10.07 31.12 -14.57
N HIS A 95 10.12 30.00 -13.85
CA HIS A 95 9.79 28.70 -14.42
C HIS A 95 8.27 28.47 -14.38
N PRO A 96 7.66 27.91 -15.44
CA PRO A 96 6.36 27.28 -15.29
C PRO A 96 6.48 26.09 -14.33
N ILE A 97 5.37 25.66 -13.72
CA ILE A 97 5.36 24.50 -12.81
C ILE A 97 5.92 23.27 -13.54
N HIS A 98 7.08 22.77 -13.08
CA HIS A 98 7.81 21.68 -13.71
C HIS A 98 7.12 20.32 -13.44
N PRO A 99 7.26 19.30 -14.31
CA PRO A 99 6.73 17.95 -14.04
C PRO A 99 7.20 17.34 -12.71
N ASP A 100 8.39 17.71 -12.23
CA ASP A 100 8.90 17.31 -10.91
C ASP A 100 8.07 17.91 -9.76
N ASP A 101 7.77 19.22 -9.82
CA ASP A 101 6.89 19.89 -8.84
C ASP A 101 5.48 19.26 -8.85
N GLN A 102 4.94 18.97 -10.05
CA GLN A 102 3.65 18.32 -10.23
C GLN A 102 3.65 16.89 -9.66
N ALA A 103 4.71 16.11 -9.91
CA ALA A 103 4.84 14.76 -9.38
C ALA A 103 4.95 14.79 -7.85
N GLY A 104 5.75 15.71 -7.30
CA GLY A 104 5.89 15.93 -5.86
C GLY A 104 4.55 16.22 -5.20
N ILE A 105 3.79 17.20 -5.72
CA ILE A 105 2.52 17.59 -5.09
C ILE A 105 1.45 16.50 -5.20
N HIS A 106 1.43 15.77 -6.33
CA HIS A 106 0.53 14.63 -6.51
C HIS A 106 0.91 13.42 -5.67
N SER A 107 2.15 13.27 -5.24
CA SER A 107 2.55 12.23 -4.28
C SER A 107 1.99 12.47 -2.88
N ILE A 108 1.81 13.74 -2.49
CA ILE A 108 1.30 14.13 -1.16
C ILE A 108 -0.23 14.13 -1.14
N TYR A 109 -0.87 14.75 -2.14
CA TYR A 109 -2.32 15.01 -2.12
C TYR A 109 -3.12 14.19 -3.11
N GLY A 110 -2.46 13.37 -3.93
CA GLY A 110 -3.10 12.62 -5.01
C GLY A 110 -3.60 13.51 -6.15
N TRP A 111 -4.47 12.93 -6.99
CA TRP A 111 -5.03 13.60 -8.16
C TRP A 111 -6.49 13.98 -7.90
N LYS A 112 -6.84 15.27 -8.06
CA LYS A 112 -8.24 15.74 -7.99
C LYS A 112 -9.16 14.95 -8.93
N ASN A 113 -8.66 14.71 -10.14
CA ASN A 113 -9.27 13.81 -11.11
C ASN A 113 -8.32 12.62 -11.26
N PRO A 114 -8.61 11.46 -10.64
CA PRO A 114 -7.78 10.28 -10.76
C PRO A 114 -7.52 9.96 -12.24
N ARG A 115 -6.25 9.83 -12.61
CA ARG A 115 -5.83 9.51 -13.97
C ARG A 115 -5.93 7.99 -14.20
N TRP A 116 -7.14 7.46 -14.16
CA TRP A 116 -7.39 6.06 -14.45
C TRP A 116 -7.16 5.77 -15.93
N SER A 117 -6.14 4.99 -16.23
CA SER A 117 -5.90 4.45 -17.57
C SER A 117 -6.46 3.03 -17.66
N LYS A 118 -7.36 2.79 -18.62
CA LYS A 118 -7.86 1.45 -18.89
C LYS A 118 -6.80 0.62 -19.62
N ILE A 119 -6.19 -0.34 -18.92
CA ILE A 119 -5.12 -1.20 -19.46
C ILE A 119 -5.61 -2.55 -20.01
N ASP A 120 -6.88 -2.89 -19.77
CA ASP A 120 -7.56 -4.05 -20.35
C ASP A 120 -9.09 -3.80 -20.36
N SER A 121 -9.80 -4.38 -21.31
CA SER A 121 -11.26 -4.34 -21.43
C SER A 121 -11.90 -5.72 -21.63
N ASN A 122 -11.14 -6.80 -21.40
CA ASN A 122 -11.63 -8.16 -21.57
C ASN A 122 -12.67 -8.53 -20.49
N VAL A 123 -13.88 -8.89 -20.94
CA VAL A 123 -14.99 -9.31 -20.06
C VAL A 123 -14.73 -10.63 -19.33
N ALA A 124 -13.76 -11.42 -19.79
CA ALA A 124 -13.36 -12.67 -19.16
C ALA A 124 -12.44 -12.46 -17.95
N SER A 125 -11.93 -11.25 -17.68
CA SER A 125 -11.06 -11.02 -16.52
C SER A 125 -11.81 -11.26 -15.20
N LYS A 126 -11.28 -12.17 -14.36
CA LYS A 126 -11.91 -12.62 -13.10
C LYS A 126 -11.10 -12.34 -11.84
N GLY A 127 -9.80 -12.20 -11.96
CA GLY A 127 -8.93 -11.91 -10.84
C GLY A 127 -7.70 -11.14 -11.27
N VAL A 128 -7.18 -10.32 -10.37
CA VAL A 128 -5.87 -9.69 -10.49
C VAL A 128 -5.11 -9.89 -9.21
N ILE A 129 -3.80 -10.11 -9.32
CA ILE A 129 -2.88 -10.14 -8.18
C ILE A 129 -1.65 -9.33 -8.55
N GLN A 130 -1.00 -8.77 -7.54
CA GLN A 130 0.34 -8.22 -7.66
C GLN A 130 1.30 -9.10 -6.89
N ILE A 131 2.46 -9.34 -7.48
CA ILE A 131 3.58 -10.00 -6.80
C ILE A 131 4.70 -8.97 -6.68
N SER A 132 5.26 -8.85 -5.48
CA SER A 132 6.40 -7.98 -5.21
C SER A 132 7.37 -8.67 -4.26
N SER A 133 8.66 -8.49 -4.52
CA SER A 133 9.75 -8.89 -3.66
C SER A 133 9.93 -7.95 -2.45
N ALA A 134 10.24 -8.51 -1.28
CA ALA A 134 10.31 -7.77 0.00
C ALA A 134 11.51 -6.81 0.15
N SER A 135 12.63 -7.00 -0.59
CA SER A 135 13.68 -5.99 -0.83
C SER A 135 14.94 -6.62 -1.47
N GLY A 136 15.73 -5.80 -2.17
CA GLY A 136 17.13 -6.08 -2.53
C GLY A 136 17.37 -6.77 -3.87
N ALA A 137 16.45 -7.61 -4.36
CA ALA A 137 16.56 -8.23 -5.68
C ALA A 137 15.17 -8.37 -6.33
N ILE A 138 14.97 -7.63 -7.42
CA ILE A 138 13.72 -7.68 -8.20
C ILE A 138 13.54 -9.10 -8.76
N SER A 139 12.40 -9.71 -8.46
CA SER A 139 12.09 -11.04 -8.99
C SER A 139 11.68 -10.98 -10.45
N THR A 140 11.99 -12.02 -11.24
CA THR A 140 11.41 -12.16 -12.59
C THR A 140 9.89 -12.35 -12.58
N LEU A 141 9.31 -12.70 -11.42
CA LEU A 141 7.87 -12.80 -11.22
C LEU A 141 7.25 -11.54 -10.58
N ASP A 142 8.01 -10.49 -10.31
CA ASP A 142 7.43 -9.24 -9.80
C ASP A 142 6.53 -8.62 -10.88
N GLY A 143 5.35 -8.13 -10.50
CA GLY A 143 4.44 -7.43 -11.39
C GLY A 143 2.97 -7.81 -11.24
N LEU A 144 2.16 -7.28 -12.15
CA LEU A 144 0.71 -7.45 -12.18
C LEU A 144 0.33 -8.68 -13.02
N TYR A 145 -0.52 -9.53 -12.46
CA TYR A 145 -1.06 -10.71 -13.12
C TYR A 145 -2.59 -10.62 -13.20
N GLN A 146 -3.13 -11.23 -14.24
CA GLN A 146 -4.56 -11.35 -14.48
C GLN A 146 -4.94 -12.82 -14.70
N LEU A 147 -6.01 -13.26 -14.05
CA LEU A 147 -6.68 -14.53 -14.32
C LEU A 147 -7.95 -14.28 -15.13
N ARG A 148 -8.12 -15.00 -16.23
CA ARG A 148 -9.36 -15.01 -17.03
C ARG A 148 -10.26 -16.18 -16.65
N SER A 149 -11.55 -16.07 -16.93
CA SER A 149 -12.55 -17.14 -16.73
C SER A 149 -12.28 -18.39 -17.57
N THR A 150 -11.40 -18.30 -18.57
CA THR A 150 -10.92 -19.45 -19.35
C THR A 150 -9.77 -20.19 -18.67
N GLY A 151 -9.34 -19.77 -17.48
CA GLY A 151 -8.15 -20.29 -16.79
C GLY A 151 -6.82 -19.70 -17.25
N GLN A 152 -6.83 -18.82 -18.26
CA GLN A 152 -5.62 -18.16 -18.74
C GLN A 152 -5.04 -17.21 -17.70
N ILE A 153 -3.74 -17.34 -17.43
CA ILE A 153 -2.95 -16.42 -16.61
C ILE A 153 -2.13 -15.53 -17.54
N LEU A 154 -2.24 -14.22 -17.37
CA LEU A 154 -1.42 -13.24 -18.08
C LEU A 154 -0.62 -12.38 -17.10
N ARG A 155 0.56 -11.95 -17.54
CA ARG A 155 1.39 -10.95 -16.85
C ARG A 155 1.41 -9.66 -17.65
N TYR A 156 1.23 -8.53 -16.98
CA TYR A 156 1.32 -7.21 -17.59
C TYR A 156 2.77 -6.76 -17.74
N ASN A 157 3.14 -6.33 -18.93
CA ASN A 157 4.35 -5.58 -19.20
C ASN A 157 4.04 -4.09 -19.05
N PRO A 158 4.78 -3.33 -18.23
CA PRO A 158 4.61 -1.88 -18.09
C PRO A 158 4.64 -1.09 -19.42
N ALA A 159 5.21 -1.66 -20.49
CA ALA A 159 5.14 -1.11 -21.85
C ALA A 159 3.74 -1.20 -22.51
N GLY A 160 2.72 -1.71 -21.82
CA GLY A 160 1.32 -1.70 -22.29
C GLY A 160 0.81 -3.01 -22.89
N THR A 161 1.49 -4.14 -22.66
CA THR A 161 1.12 -5.44 -23.25
C THR A 161 0.90 -6.52 -22.21
N TRP A 162 0.09 -7.53 -22.55
CA TRP A 162 -0.12 -8.71 -21.72
C TRP A 162 0.53 -9.94 -22.35
N THR A 163 1.29 -10.70 -21.56
CA THR A 163 1.94 -11.94 -22.01
C THR A 163 1.32 -13.14 -21.30
N SER A 164 1.01 -14.20 -22.05
CA SER A 164 0.49 -15.44 -21.47
C SER A 164 1.55 -16.14 -20.62
N VAL A 165 1.19 -16.49 -19.39
CA VAL A 165 2.03 -17.25 -18.43
C VAL A 165 1.60 -18.71 -18.40
N ASP A 166 0.28 -18.94 -18.39
CA ASP A 166 -0.33 -20.27 -18.48
C ASP A 166 -1.70 -20.16 -19.17
N ASN A 167 -2.20 -21.28 -19.71
CA ASN A 167 -3.50 -21.35 -20.37
C ASN A 167 -4.28 -22.60 -19.97
N ASN A 168 -4.10 -23.07 -18.73
CA ASN A 168 -4.82 -24.23 -18.22
C ASN A 168 -6.26 -23.85 -17.85
N LYS A 169 -7.23 -24.48 -18.52
CA LYS A 169 -8.67 -24.25 -18.32
C LYS A 169 -9.17 -24.57 -16.91
N ASP A 170 -8.44 -25.40 -16.18
CA ASP A 170 -8.83 -25.83 -14.85
C ASP A 170 -8.39 -24.81 -13.78
N THR A 171 -7.59 -23.80 -14.13
CA THR A 171 -7.16 -22.75 -13.21
C THR A 171 -8.31 -21.83 -12.80
N ILE A 172 -8.56 -21.75 -11.49
CA ILE A 172 -9.66 -20.95 -10.91
C ILE A 172 -9.21 -19.94 -9.86
N GLN A 173 -7.96 -20.01 -9.42
CA GLN A 173 -7.39 -19.03 -8.51
C GLN A 173 -5.89 -18.90 -8.76
N ILE A 174 -5.38 -17.67 -8.65
CA ILE A 174 -3.95 -17.38 -8.58
C ILE A 174 -3.65 -16.57 -7.31
N THR A 175 -2.47 -16.76 -6.75
CA THR A 175 -1.90 -15.93 -5.68
C THR A 175 -0.38 -15.97 -5.81
N GLY A 176 0.32 -15.05 -5.17
CA GLY A 176 1.78 -15.04 -5.21
C GLY A 176 2.35 -14.19 -4.09
N SER A 177 3.59 -14.49 -3.76
CA SER A 177 4.39 -13.74 -2.80
C SER A 177 5.84 -13.92 -3.21
N ASN A 178 6.59 -12.82 -3.29
CA ASN A 178 8.01 -12.83 -3.65
C ASN A 178 8.29 -13.64 -4.93
N ASN A 179 9.24 -14.56 -4.89
CA ASN A 179 9.73 -15.35 -6.03
C ASN A 179 8.80 -16.46 -6.51
N PHE A 180 7.52 -16.46 -6.09
CA PHE A 180 6.59 -17.54 -6.36
C PHE A 180 5.23 -17.05 -6.85
N LEU A 181 4.74 -17.70 -7.91
CA LEU A 181 3.37 -17.62 -8.37
C LEU A 181 2.72 -18.99 -8.14
N TYR A 182 1.52 -18.99 -7.60
CA TYR A 182 0.75 -20.19 -7.33
C TYR A 182 -0.57 -20.16 -8.09
N GLN A 183 -1.03 -21.35 -8.49
CA GLN A 183 -2.36 -21.53 -9.05
C GLN A 183 -3.08 -22.72 -8.42
N ARG A 184 -4.40 -22.60 -8.30
CA ARG A 184 -5.29 -23.66 -7.86
C ARG A 184 -6.18 -24.09 -9.02
N HIS A 185 -6.28 -25.38 -9.25
CA HIS A 185 -7.19 -25.93 -10.26
C HIS A 185 -8.56 -26.30 -9.66
N THR A 186 -9.55 -26.57 -10.50
CA THR A 186 -10.92 -26.96 -10.11
C THR A 186 -10.99 -28.23 -9.28
N ASP A 187 -10.02 -29.14 -9.45
CA ASP A 187 -9.91 -30.41 -8.72
C ASP A 187 -9.19 -30.26 -7.36
N GLY A 188 -8.79 -29.03 -7.01
CA GLY A 188 -8.08 -28.69 -5.79
C GLY A 188 -6.59 -28.95 -5.81
N THR A 189 -6.01 -29.39 -6.95
CA THR A 189 -4.55 -29.40 -7.08
C THR A 189 -3.99 -27.98 -6.98
N ILE A 190 -2.78 -27.88 -6.42
CA ILE A 190 -2.06 -26.61 -6.26
C ILE A 190 -0.72 -26.75 -6.97
N TRP A 191 -0.38 -25.74 -7.76
CA TRP A 191 0.85 -25.69 -8.55
C TRP A 191 1.64 -24.43 -8.21
N LYS A 192 2.96 -24.55 -8.25
CA LYS A 192 3.94 -23.51 -7.93
C LYS A 192 4.83 -23.25 -9.14
N LEU A 193 4.94 -21.99 -9.53
CA LEU A 193 5.94 -21.48 -10.46
C LEU A 193 6.99 -20.70 -9.65
N THR A 194 8.26 -20.95 -9.92
CA THR A 194 9.38 -20.28 -9.24
C THR A 194 10.07 -19.33 -10.21
N ALA A 195 10.52 -18.19 -9.71
CA ALA A 195 11.30 -17.22 -10.48
C ALA A 195 12.46 -17.88 -11.23
N GLY A 196 12.62 -17.55 -12.51
CA GLY A 196 13.60 -18.17 -13.41
C GLY A 196 13.21 -19.54 -13.99
N SER A 197 12.10 -20.15 -13.55
CA SER A 197 11.53 -21.35 -14.15
C SER A 197 10.37 -21.01 -15.09
N SER A 198 10.20 -21.80 -16.16
CA SER A 198 9.00 -21.82 -17.00
C SER A 198 8.10 -23.04 -16.71
N THR A 199 8.49 -23.90 -15.77
CA THR A 199 7.79 -25.14 -15.45
C THR A 199 7.04 -25.01 -14.13
N TRP A 200 5.75 -25.34 -14.16
CA TRP A 200 4.91 -25.47 -12.97
C TRP A 200 5.18 -26.78 -12.25
N GLN A 201 5.42 -26.72 -10.95
CA GLN A 201 5.54 -27.88 -10.08
C GLN A 201 4.22 -28.11 -9.33
N GLN A 202 3.65 -29.31 -9.44
CA GLN A 202 2.53 -29.69 -8.59
C GLN A 202 3.00 -29.85 -7.14
N ILE A 203 2.38 -29.13 -6.21
CA ILE A 203 2.71 -29.16 -4.78
C ILE A 203 1.57 -29.69 -3.92
N ALA A 204 0.36 -29.85 -4.47
CA ALA A 204 -0.74 -30.54 -3.81
C ALA A 204 -1.46 -31.50 -4.78
N PRO A 205 -1.80 -32.73 -4.33
CA PRO A 205 -2.58 -33.68 -5.12
C PRO A 205 -4.05 -33.25 -5.23
N VAL A 206 -4.82 -33.99 -6.04
CA VAL A 206 -6.27 -33.79 -6.19
C VAL A 206 -6.93 -33.86 -4.82
N SER A 207 -7.74 -32.85 -4.48
CA SER A 207 -8.40 -32.77 -3.19
C SER A 207 -9.61 -31.85 -3.24
N SER A 208 -10.80 -32.43 -3.02
CA SER A 208 -12.02 -31.64 -2.88
C SER A 208 -12.06 -30.82 -1.58
N ASN A 209 -11.08 -30.97 -0.68
CA ASN A 209 -11.01 -30.28 0.60
C ASN A 209 -10.43 -28.86 0.48
N VAL A 210 -9.75 -28.52 -0.62
CA VAL A 210 -9.15 -27.18 -0.82
C VAL A 210 -10.22 -26.15 -1.21
N LEU A 211 -10.40 -25.11 -0.40
CA LEU A 211 -11.35 -24.01 -0.66
C LEU A 211 -10.69 -22.85 -1.39
N ASP A 212 -9.52 -22.41 -0.91
CA ASP A 212 -8.71 -21.36 -1.50
C ASP A 212 -7.25 -21.42 -1.05
N ILE A 213 -6.42 -20.67 -1.78
CA ILE A 213 -5.02 -20.44 -1.48
C ILE A 213 -4.77 -18.95 -1.23
N SER A 214 -3.84 -18.65 -0.33
CA SER A 214 -3.34 -17.30 -0.05
C SER A 214 -1.82 -17.36 0.10
N ALA A 215 -1.11 -16.30 -0.27
CA ALA A 215 0.34 -16.25 -0.18
C ALA A 215 0.81 -14.93 0.44
N ALA A 216 1.76 -15.04 1.36
CA ALA A 216 2.49 -13.94 1.99
C ALA A 216 3.77 -14.49 2.60
N ALA A 217 4.75 -13.63 2.90
CA ALA A 217 5.97 -13.99 3.64
C ALA A 217 6.72 -15.22 3.07
N ASP A 218 6.86 -15.33 1.75
CA ASP A 218 7.47 -16.48 1.05
C ASP A 218 6.74 -17.83 1.23
N GLN A 219 5.51 -17.81 1.75
CA GLN A 219 4.69 -18.99 1.99
C GLN A 219 3.43 -18.99 1.14
N VAL A 220 2.87 -20.18 0.96
CA VAL A 220 1.48 -20.38 0.51
C VAL A 220 0.73 -21.17 1.55
N TYR A 221 -0.50 -20.73 1.79
CA TYR A 221 -1.45 -21.32 2.71
C TYR A 221 -2.66 -21.79 1.93
N MET A 222 -3.29 -22.87 2.39
CA MET A 222 -4.56 -23.33 1.88
C MET A 222 -5.60 -23.38 3.00
N ARG A 223 -6.79 -22.85 2.71
CA ARG A 223 -7.97 -23.00 3.55
C ARG A 223 -8.73 -24.26 3.15
N ARG A 224 -9.18 -25.04 4.12
CA ARG A 224 -9.84 -26.33 3.89
C ARG A 224 -11.31 -26.35 4.33
N LYS A 225 -12.11 -27.25 3.75
CA LYS A 225 -13.54 -27.44 4.08
C LYS A 225 -13.77 -27.94 5.51
N ASP A 226 -12.80 -28.69 6.04
CA ASP A 226 -12.78 -29.12 7.44
C ASP A 226 -12.57 -27.94 8.43
N GLY A 227 -12.35 -26.73 7.92
CA GLY A 227 -12.10 -25.51 8.69
C GLY A 227 -10.61 -25.24 8.94
N TRP A 228 -9.74 -26.22 8.69
CA TRP A 228 -8.32 -26.13 8.99
C TRP A 228 -7.55 -25.35 7.94
N VAL A 229 -6.37 -24.89 8.34
CA VAL A 229 -5.40 -24.26 7.45
C VAL A 229 -4.19 -25.17 7.33
N ALA A 230 -3.52 -25.15 6.19
CA ALA A 230 -2.22 -25.76 6.04
C ALA A 230 -1.28 -24.81 5.32
N ARG A 231 0.01 -24.87 5.64
CA ARG A 231 1.07 -24.13 4.93
C ARG A 231 1.93 -25.10 4.14
N TYR A 232 2.46 -24.66 3.01
CA TYR A 232 3.45 -25.43 2.28
C TYR A 232 4.85 -25.16 2.81
N SER A 233 5.54 -26.20 3.30
CA SER A 233 6.95 -26.13 3.68
C SER A 233 7.84 -26.37 2.47
N SER A 234 8.58 -25.35 2.04
CA SER A 234 9.50 -25.48 0.90
C SER A 234 10.70 -26.41 1.19
N SER A 235 11.15 -26.51 2.45
CA SER A 235 12.26 -27.39 2.83
C SER A 235 11.85 -28.86 2.86
N GLY A 236 10.63 -29.15 3.33
CA GLY A 236 10.09 -30.51 3.39
C GLY A 236 9.28 -30.93 2.17
N GLN A 237 9.03 -30.01 1.22
CA GLN A 237 8.12 -30.16 0.08
C GLN A 237 6.77 -30.79 0.48
N THR A 238 6.24 -30.35 1.62
CA THR A 238 5.07 -30.96 2.24
C THR A 238 4.13 -29.93 2.84
N TRP A 239 2.85 -30.26 2.91
CA TRP A 239 1.84 -29.44 3.58
C TRP A 239 1.81 -29.76 5.08
N LEU A 240 2.07 -28.75 5.90
CA LEU A 240 1.98 -28.84 7.34
C LEU A 240 0.65 -28.24 7.79
N THR A 241 -0.12 -29.02 8.55
CA THR A 241 -1.39 -28.56 9.11
C THR A 241 -1.12 -27.55 10.23
N VAL A 242 -1.80 -26.40 10.17
CA VAL A 242 -1.88 -25.43 11.26
C VAL A 242 -3.17 -25.71 12.01
N ALA A 243 -3.06 -26.18 13.26
CA ALA A 243 -4.19 -26.69 14.02
C ALA A 243 -5.16 -25.59 14.42
N GLN A 244 -6.44 -25.64 14.03
CA GLN A 244 -7.40 -24.59 14.38
C GLN A 244 -7.85 -24.68 15.84
N PRO A 245 -8.27 -23.54 16.46
CA PRO A 245 -9.04 -23.61 17.71
C PRO A 245 -10.35 -24.36 17.44
N SER A 246 -10.85 -25.07 18.45
CA SER A 246 -12.02 -25.95 18.35
C SER A 246 -13.28 -25.19 17.90
N ALA A 247 -13.62 -25.31 16.60
CA ALA A 247 -14.85 -24.93 15.88
C ALA A 247 -15.35 -23.48 16.05
N PRO A 248 -15.27 -22.65 14.99
CA PRO A 248 -16.03 -22.81 13.73
C PRO A 248 -15.16 -22.89 12.46
N THR A 249 -15.77 -23.18 11.30
CA THR A 249 -15.06 -23.23 10.01
C THR A 249 -14.42 -21.88 9.66
N SER A 250 -13.25 -21.90 9.04
CA SER A 250 -12.61 -20.69 8.51
C SER A 250 -13.47 -20.06 7.40
N ARG A 251 -13.79 -18.76 7.53
CA ARG A 251 -14.50 -17.95 6.53
C ARG A 251 -13.53 -17.28 5.57
N GLN A 252 -12.46 -16.67 6.09
CA GLN A 252 -11.44 -15.97 5.30
C GLN A 252 -10.08 -16.09 5.98
N LEU A 253 -9.04 -16.31 5.17
CA LEU A 253 -7.65 -16.38 5.61
C LEU A 253 -6.84 -15.23 5.01
N ALA A 254 -6.03 -14.60 5.83
CA ALA A 254 -5.02 -13.63 5.41
C ALA A 254 -3.71 -13.87 6.17
N ALA A 255 -2.61 -13.34 5.66
CA ALA A 255 -1.30 -13.49 6.25
C ALA A 255 -0.53 -12.16 6.14
N SER A 256 0.21 -11.79 7.18
CA SER A 256 1.09 -10.62 7.19
C SER A 256 2.51 -10.96 6.69
N ASP A 257 3.34 -9.95 6.52
CA ASP A 257 4.74 -10.11 6.08
C ASP A 257 5.61 -10.85 7.13
N SER A 258 5.24 -10.78 8.41
CA SER A 258 5.81 -11.57 9.51
C SER A 258 5.31 -13.03 9.55
N ALA A 259 4.56 -13.45 8.54
CA ALA A 259 3.89 -14.74 8.47
C ALA A 259 2.86 -14.95 9.61
N THR A 260 2.31 -13.88 10.20
CA THR A 260 1.19 -14.02 11.14
C THR A 260 -0.07 -14.39 10.35
N LEU A 261 -0.68 -15.51 10.71
CA LEU A 261 -1.94 -15.95 10.11
C LEU A 261 -3.11 -15.30 10.81
N TRP A 262 -3.99 -14.70 10.01
CA TRP A 262 -5.25 -14.12 10.45
C TRP A 262 -6.40 -14.92 9.85
N ASN A 263 -7.26 -15.44 10.72
CA ASN A 263 -8.38 -16.26 10.31
C ASN A 263 -9.68 -15.68 10.86
N LEU A 264 -10.54 -15.22 9.96
CA LEU A 264 -11.91 -14.88 10.27
C LEU A 264 -12.73 -16.17 10.26
N LEU A 265 -13.32 -16.51 11.39
CA LEU A 265 -14.13 -17.71 11.55
C LEU A 265 -15.58 -17.47 11.10
N ALA A 266 -16.30 -18.54 10.80
CA ALA A 266 -17.67 -18.47 10.28
C ALA A 266 -18.68 -17.86 11.26
N ASN A 267 -18.37 -17.78 12.54
CA ASN A 267 -19.17 -17.10 13.56
C ASN A 267 -18.84 -15.60 13.69
N GLY A 268 -17.83 -15.08 12.97
CA GLY A 268 -17.35 -13.69 13.05
C GLY A 268 -16.12 -13.50 13.96
N ASP A 269 -15.71 -14.51 14.73
CA ASP A 269 -14.52 -14.37 15.57
C ASP A 269 -13.27 -14.23 14.71
N LEU A 270 -12.41 -13.29 15.08
CA LEU A 270 -11.09 -13.11 14.50
C LEU A 270 -10.05 -13.74 15.41
N VAL A 271 -9.34 -14.72 14.86
CA VAL A 271 -8.23 -15.39 15.55
C VAL A 271 -6.93 -15.20 14.78
N ARG A 272 -5.81 -15.22 15.49
CA ARG A 272 -4.48 -15.16 14.88
C ARG A 272 -3.56 -16.27 15.37
N SER A 273 -2.58 -16.64 14.56
CA SER A 273 -1.48 -17.53 14.97
C SER A 273 -0.16 -17.04 14.39
N GLU A 274 0.86 -17.01 15.23
CA GLU A 274 2.19 -16.51 14.88
C GLU A 274 3.12 -17.65 14.44
N TYR A 275 4.03 -17.34 13.52
CA TYR A 275 5.06 -18.28 13.08
C TYR A 275 5.97 -18.70 14.26
N PRO A 276 6.31 -19.99 14.46
CA PRO A 276 6.17 -21.14 13.55
C PRO A 276 4.87 -21.97 13.68
N TYR A 277 3.81 -21.39 14.25
CA TYR A 277 2.51 -22.01 14.49
C TYR A 277 2.55 -23.20 15.45
N ALA A 278 2.63 -22.91 16.75
CA ALA A 278 2.47 -23.93 17.79
C ALA A 278 1.09 -24.61 17.70
N SER A 279 0.98 -25.85 18.17
CA SER A 279 -0.25 -26.65 18.14
C SER A 279 -1.42 -26.00 18.89
N ASP A 280 -1.14 -25.18 19.90
CA ASP A 280 -2.06 -24.38 20.70
C ASP A 280 -1.88 -22.87 20.47
N GLY A 281 -1.19 -22.49 19.38
CA GLY A 281 -0.76 -21.12 19.12
C GLY A 281 -1.82 -20.18 18.54
N TRP A 282 -3.12 -20.53 18.60
CA TRP A 282 -4.17 -19.61 18.17
C TRP A 282 -4.67 -18.75 19.32
N GLN A 283 -4.70 -17.45 19.08
CA GLN A 283 -5.21 -16.46 20.00
C GLN A 283 -6.47 -15.83 19.43
N VAL A 284 -7.51 -15.72 20.26
CA VAL A 284 -8.70 -14.92 19.92
C VAL A 284 -8.33 -13.45 20.05
N VAL A 285 -8.47 -12.71 18.96
CA VAL A 285 -8.18 -11.27 18.90
C VAL A 285 -9.46 -10.47 19.08
N ASP A 286 -10.57 -10.93 18.49
CA ASP A 286 -11.86 -10.28 18.60
C ASP A 286 -12.99 -11.30 18.50
N SER A 287 -13.89 -11.31 19.48
CA SER A 287 -15.10 -12.13 19.46
C SER A 287 -16.30 -11.26 19.09
N ASN A 288 -16.57 -11.13 17.78
CA ASN A 288 -17.62 -10.26 17.28
C ASN A 288 -18.33 -10.85 16.05
N PRO A 289 -19.60 -11.28 16.18
CA PRO A 289 -20.35 -11.88 15.09
C PRO A 289 -20.64 -10.93 13.93
N SER A 290 -20.47 -9.63 14.13
CA SER A 290 -20.64 -8.61 13.10
C SER A 290 -19.49 -8.58 12.10
N ASN A 291 -18.33 -9.17 12.40
CA ASN A 291 -17.22 -9.21 11.46
C ASN A 291 -17.56 -10.09 10.25
N ILE A 292 -17.40 -9.55 9.05
CA ILE A 292 -17.76 -10.23 7.79
C ILE A 292 -16.60 -10.39 6.81
N ALA A 293 -15.57 -9.55 6.89
CA ALA A 293 -14.35 -9.68 6.10
C ALA A 293 -13.14 -9.12 6.84
N ILE A 294 -11.95 -9.55 6.43
CA ILE A 294 -10.66 -9.01 6.88
C ILE A 294 -9.81 -8.59 5.68
N ALA A 295 -8.92 -7.64 5.88
CA ALA A 295 -7.87 -7.27 4.94
C ALA A 295 -6.56 -7.08 5.70
N VAL A 296 -5.47 -7.59 5.15
CA VAL A 296 -4.13 -7.47 5.75
C VAL A 296 -3.20 -6.88 4.69
N GLY A 297 -2.44 -5.85 5.07
CA GLY A 297 -1.45 -5.20 4.23
C GLY A 297 -0.19 -4.92 5.04
N GLY A 298 0.94 -5.54 4.67
CA GLY A 298 2.13 -5.56 5.53
C GLY A 298 1.79 -6.22 6.86
N GLU A 299 1.88 -5.47 7.96
CA GLU A 299 1.45 -5.89 9.31
C GLU A 299 0.10 -5.29 9.75
N GLU A 300 -0.48 -4.41 8.94
CA GLU A 300 -1.73 -3.75 9.28
C GLU A 300 -2.92 -4.67 9.02
N VAL A 301 -3.87 -4.68 9.94
CA VAL A 301 -5.06 -5.54 9.89
C VAL A 301 -6.31 -4.70 10.02
N TYR A 302 -7.21 -4.89 9.07
CA TYR A 302 -8.51 -4.25 9.01
C TYR A 302 -9.60 -5.32 9.01
N LYS A 303 -10.74 -5.00 9.63
CA LYS A 303 -11.96 -5.82 9.57
C LYS A 303 -13.14 -4.97 9.12
N LEU A 304 -13.99 -5.58 8.30
CA LEU A 304 -15.28 -5.03 7.88
C LEU A 304 -16.38 -5.67 8.72
N GLN A 305 -17.24 -4.84 9.28
CA GLN A 305 -18.41 -5.27 10.03
C GLN A 305 -19.70 -5.15 9.20
N SER A 306 -20.73 -5.89 9.59
CA SER A 306 -22.01 -6.00 8.88
C SER A 306 -22.81 -4.69 8.83
N ASP A 307 -22.50 -3.72 9.68
CA ASP A 307 -23.04 -2.36 9.68
C ASP A 307 -22.31 -1.42 8.70
N GLY A 308 -21.26 -1.91 8.03
CA GLY A 308 -20.41 -1.13 7.13
C GLY A 308 -19.19 -0.49 7.80
N SER A 309 -19.01 -0.65 9.11
CA SER A 309 -17.86 -0.12 9.83
C SER A 309 -16.57 -0.82 9.39
N VAL A 310 -15.54 -0.03 9.08
CA VAL A 310 -14.17 -0.51 8.83
C VAL A 310 -13.34 -0.18 10.05
N VAL A 311 -12.79 -1.21 10.70
CA VAL A 311 -12.06 -1.09 11.95
C VAL A 311 -10.64 -1.58 11.73
N TRP A 312 -9.65 -0.76 12.07
CA TRP A 312 -8.24 -1.19 12.07
C TRP A 312 -7.86 -1.71 13.46
N LEU A 313 -6.93 -2.65 13.50
CA LEU A 313 -6.32 -3.10 14.75
C LEU A 313 -5.14 -2.20 15.10
N ASP A 314 -5.29 -1.39 16.14
CA ASP A 314 -4.17 -0.62 16.69
C ASP A 314 -3.22 -1.56 17.44
N SER A 315 -1.99 -1.68 16.93
CA SER A 315 -0.94 -2.49 17.54
C SER A 315 -0.10 -1.72 18.56
N THR A 316 -0.38 -0.43 18.79
CA THR A 316 0.42 0.43 19.68
C THR A 316 0.07 0.33 21.16
N GLU A 317 -0.99 -0.39 21.55
CA GLU A 317 -1.23 -0.71 22.96
C GLU A 317 -0.51 -2.00 23.39
N CYS A 318 0.77 -1.87 23.72
CA CYS A 318 1.37 -2.72 24.74
C CYS A 318 0.98 -2.11 26.11
N PRO A 319 0.14 -2.77 26.93
CA PRO A 319 -0.07 -2.29 28.29
C PRO A 319 1.26 -2.39 29.01
N LEU A 320 1.74 -1.22 29.46
CA LEU A 320 2.78 -1.11 30.47
C LEU A 320 2.48 -2.08 31.62
N HIS A 321 3.25 -3.15 31.70
CA HIS A 321 3.35 -4.00 32.87
C HIS A 321 4.79 -4.01 33.38
N ARG A 322 5.14 -2.96 34.15
CA ARG A 322 5.46 -3.00 35.59
C ARG A 322 6.14 -1.70 36.02
#